data_AF-A0A526Y3I6-F1
#
_entry.id   AF-A0A526Y3I6-F1
#
_cell.length_a   1.000
_cell.length_b   1.000
_cell.length_c   1.000
_cell.angle_alpha   90.00
_cell.angle_beta   90.00
_cell.angle_gamma   90.00
#
_symmetry.space_group_name_H-M   'P 1'
#
loop_
_entity.id
_entity.type
_entity.pdbx_description
1 polymer ?
#
loop_
_entity_poly.entity_id
_entity_poly.type
_entity_poly.pdbx_seq_one_letter_code
_entity_poly.pdbx_strand_id
1 'polypeptide(L)'
;LKAYRPGTAVIAIIDPYGNDAAVDALARAGVTAFSMEFMPRITRAQSMDVLSSQANLAGYQAAIDAAAEYDRALPMMMTAAGTVPAAKAFVMGVGVAGLQAIATARRLGAVVTATDVRPAAKEQV
;
A
#
# COMPACT_ATOMS: atom_id res chain seq x y z
N LEU A 1 -14.69 -4.48 25.06
CA LEU A 1 -13.85 -3.56 25.86
C LEU A 1 -13.70 -3.92 27.34
N LYS A 2 -14.48 -4.85 27.92
CA LYS A 2 -14.40 -5.23 29.34
C LYS A 2 -13.02 -5.73 29.82
N ALA A 3 -12.16 -6.15 28.89
CA ALA A 3 -10.78 -6.58 29.20
C ALA A 3 -9.80 -5.41 29.39
N TYR A 4 -10.14 -4.20 28.94
CA TYR A 4 -9.27 -3.03 29.10
C TYR A 4 -9.47 -2.41 30.47
N ARG A 5 -8.35 -2.13 31.15
CA ARG A 5 -8.36 -1.32 32.36
C ARG A 5 -8.52 0.16 31.97
N PRO A 6 -9.29 0.97 32.72
CA PRO A 6 -9.31 2.42 32.50
C PRO A 6 -7.89 3.00 32.51
N GLY A 7 -7.61 3.96 31.63
CA GLY A 7 -6.29 4.55 31.41
C GLY A 7 -5.38 3.77 30.46
N THR A 8 -5.83 2.62 29.91
CA THR A 8 -5.05 1.89 28.90
C THR A 8 -4.90 2.72 27.62
N ALA A 9 -3.69 2.78 27.09
CA ALA A 9 -3.43 3.32 25.75
C ALA A 9 -3.64 2.23 24.69
N VAL A 10 -4.43 2.53 23.66
CA VAL A 10 -4.61 1.67 22.48
C VAL A 10 -4.04 2.39 21.28
N ILE A 11 -3.10 1.75 20.59
CA ILE A 11 -2.43 2.29 19.40
C ILE A 11 -2.71 1.29 18.27
N ALA A 12 -3.57 1.67 17.33
CA ALA A 12 -4.02 0.78 16.26
C ALA A 12 -4.57 1.56 15.07
N ILE A 13 -4.79 0.84 13.96
CA ILE A 13 -5.73 1.26 12.93
C ILE A 13 -7.13 1.05 13.51
N ILE A 14 -7.90 2.12 13.69
CA ILE A 14 -9.21 2.09 14.38
C ILE A 14 -10.39 2.54 13.51
N ASP A 15 -10.10 3.04 12.32
CA ASP A 15 -11.00 3.58 11.30
C ASP A 15 -12.10 4.47 11.89
N PRO A 16 -11.75 5.62 12.48
CA PRO A 16 -12.70 6.35 13.32
C PRO A 16 -13.83 7.00 12.53
N TYR A 17 -13.66 7.24 11.22
CA TYR A 17 -14.70 7.87 10.40
C TYR A 17 -15.82 6.87 10.09
N GLY A 18 -17.06 7.23 10.47
CA GLY A 18 -18.22 6.36 10.28
C GLY A 18 -18.40 5.28 11.35
N ASN A 19 -17.48 5.20 12.32
CA ASN A 19 -17.51 4.23 13.42
C ASN A 19 -17.75 4.89 14.79
N ASP A 20 -18.65 5.89 14.84
CA ASP A 20 -18.92 6.71 16.03
C ASP A 20 -19.25 5.86 17.27
N ALA A 21 -20.05 4.80 17.10
CA ALA A 21 -20.42 3.90 18.20
C ALA A 21 -19.20 3.18 18.81
N ALA A 22 -18.20 2.84 18.00
CA ALA A 22 -16.97 2.21 18.48
C ALA A 22 -16.07 3.21 19.21
N VAL A 23 -15.99 4.44 18.70
CA VAL A 23 -15.28 5.56 19.35
C VAL A 23 -15.91 5.88 20.71
N ASP A 24 -17.25 5.97 20.77
CA ASP A 24 -18.00 6.18 22.01
C ASP A 24 -17.76 5.05 23.01
N ALA A 25 -17.70 3.80 22.54
CA ALA A 25 -17.42 2.66 23.40
C ALA A 25 -16.01 2.74 24.02
N LEU A 26 -15.01 3.15 23.24
CA LEU A 26 -13.64 3.37 23.74
C LEU A 26 -13.58 4.49 24.78
N ALA A 27 -14.29 5.61 24.53
CA ALA A 27 -14.38 6.71 25.48
C ALA A 27 -15.06 6.28 26.79
N ARG A 28 -16.19 5.57 26.72
CA ARG A 28 -16.90 5.04 27.89
C ARG A 28 -16.08 4.02 28.68
N ALA A 29 -15.18 3.30 28.02
CA ALA A 29 -14.26 2.37 28.66
C ALA A 29 -13.06 3.06 29.34
N GLY A 30 -12.93 4.39 29.21
CA GLY A 30 -11.81 5.15 29.76
C GLY A 30 -10.48 4.83 29.06
N VAL A 31 -10.52 4.46 27.78
CA VAL A 31 -9.34 4.14 26.98
C VAL A 31 -8.81 5.39 26.28
N THR A 32 -7.49 5.56 26.27
CA THR A 32 -6.82 6.57 25.44
C THR A 32 -6.47 5.95 24.09
N ALA A 33 -7.20 6.29 23.03
CA ALA A 33 -6.98 5.73 21.70
C ALA A 33 -6.12 6.65 20.82
N PHE A 34 -5.11 6.07 20.15
CA PHE A 34 -4.30 6.69 19.12
C PHE A 34 -4.64 6.04 17.78
N SER A 35 -5.33 6.79 16.93
CA SER A 35 -5.64 6.41 15.54
C SER A 35 -4.38 6.53 14.68
N MET A 36 -3.86 5.40 14.20
CA MET A 36 -2.64 5.39 13.39
C MET A 36 -2.87 5.94 11.97
N GLU A 37 -4.11 6.01 11.51
CA GLU A 37 -4.52 6.62 10.25
C GLU A 37 -4.36 8.14 10.26
N PHE A 38 -4.41 8.73 11.46
CA PHE A 38 -4.26 10.17 11.66
C PHE A 38 -2.82 10.58 11.94
N MET A 39 -1.85 9.69 11.69
CA MET A 39 -0.44 10.04 11.76
C MET A 39 -0.16 11.23 10.83
N PRO A 40 0.34 12.37 11.36
CA PRO A 40 0.59 13.54 10.53
C PRO A 40 1.68 13.22 9.50
N ARG A 41 1.45 13.60 8.24
CA ARG A 41 2.41 13.41 7.15
C ARG A 41 3.50 14.48 7.18
N ILE A 42 4.36 14.40 8.19
CA ILE A 42 5.50 15.30 8.43
C ILE A 42 6.79 14.50 8.63
N THR A 43 7.95 15.10 8.34
CA THR A 43 9.26 14.42 8.35
C THR A 43 9.53 13.63 9.64
N ARG A 44 9.26 14.21 10.82
CA ARG A 44 9.46 13.56 12.13
C ARG A 44 8.63 12.29 12.32
N ALA A 45 7.47 12.20 11.68
CA ALA A 45 6.50 11.11 11.87
C ALA A 45 6.55 10.06 10.75
N GLN A 46 7.43 10.21 9.75
CA GLN A 46 7.50 9.30 8.60
C GLN A 46 7.76 7.85 9.01
N SER A 47 8.60 7.60 10.04
CA SER A 47 8.87 6.25 10.56
C SER A 47 7.67 5.61 11.26
N MET A 48 6.63 6.38 11.57
CA MET A 48 5.42 5.94 12.26
C MET A 48 4.21 5.82 11.31
N ASP A 49 4.36 6.17 10.04
CA ASP A 49 3.27 6.13 9.05
C ASP A 49 2.97 4.69 8.64
N VAL A 50 2.03 4.08 9.36
CA VAL A 50 1.56 2.71 9.11
C VAL A 50 0.87 2.61 7.75
N LEU A 51 0.17 3.65 7.30
CA LEU A 51 -0.53 3.62 6.01
C LEU A 51 0.46 3.53 4.86
N SER A 52 1.55 4.30 4.91
CA SER A 52 2.63 4.21 3.91
C SER A 52 3.31 2.84 3.95
N SER A 53 3.55 2.28 5.15
CA SER A 53 4.11 0.92 5.29
C SER A 53 3.21 -0.15 4.65
N GLN A 54 1.92 -0.14 4.95
CA GLN A 54 0.96 -1.10 4.39
C GLN A 54 0.77 -0.91 2.88
N ALA A 55 0.68 0.34 2.41
CA ALA A 55 0.56 0.64 0.98
C ALA A 55 1.77 0.12 0.20
N ASN A 56 2.98 0.24 0.76
CA ASN A 56 4.19 -0.29 0.14
C ASN A 56 4.09 -1.82 0.00
N LEU A 57 3.77 -2.55 1.08
CA LEU A 57 3.59 -4.01 1.02
C LEU A 57 2.48 -4.41 0.04
N ALA A 58 1.37 -3.69 0.03
CA ALA A 58 0.26 -3.95 -0.88
C ALA A 58 0.67 -3.78 -2.36
N GLY A 59 1.46 -2.76 -2.68
CA GLY A 59 1.98 -2.56 -4.04
C GLY A 59 2.91 -3.68 -4.51
N TYR A 60 3.78 -4.17 -3.62
CA TYR A 60 4.59 -5.36 -3.89
C TYR A 60 3.71 -6.59 -4.12
N GLN A 61 2.80 -6.87 -3.18
CA GLN A 61 1.94 -8.06 -3.24
C GLN A 61 1.07 -8.05 -4.49
N ALA A 62 0.50 -6.90 -4.87
CA ALA A 62 -0.31 -6.77 -6.08
C ALA A 62 0.46 -7.16 -7.36
N ALA A 63 1.76 -6.86 -7.44
CA ALA A 63 2.59 -7.28 -8.57
C ALA A 63 2.86 -8.80 -8.56
N ILE A 64 3.00 -9.41 -7.38
CA ILE A 64 3.18 -10.86 -7.23
C ILE A 64 1.88 -11.60 -7.58
N ASP A 65 0.74 -11.14 -7.07
CA ASP A 65 -0.56 -11.74 -7.36
C ASP A 65 -0.88 -11.63 -8.86
N ALA A 66 -0.61 -10.48 -9.47
CA ALA A 66 -0.74 -10.30 -10.91
C ALA A 66 0.18 -11.24 -11.71
N ALA A 67 1.41 -11.47 -11.25
CA ALA A 67 2.33 -12.42 -11.88
C ALA A 67 1.89 -13.87 -11.73
N ALA A 68 1.26 -14.22 -10.60
CA ALA A 68 0.77 -15.55 -10.30
C ALA A 68 -0.48 -15.90 -11.13
N GLU A 69 -1.36 -14.92 -11.36
CA GLU A 69 -2.58 -15.09 -12.17
C GLU A 69 -2.30 -14.99 -13.68
N TYR A 70 -1.22 -14.33 -14.08
CA TYR A 70 -0.91 -14.13 -15.49
C TYR A 70 -0.28 -15.38 -16.12
N ASP A 71 -0.93 -15.91 -17.16
CA ASP A 71 -0.54 -17.18 -17.84
C ASP A 71 0.78 -17.12 -18.65
N ARG A 72 1.53 -16.02 -18.60
CA ARG A 72 2.77 -15.85 -19.37
C ARG A 72 3.86 -15.26 -18.49
N ALA A 73 5.10 -15.37 -18.95
CA ALA A 73 6.22 -14.72 -18.29
C ALA A 73 6.12 -13.19 -18.41
N LEU A 74 6.49 -12.48 -17.34
CA LEU A 74 6.65 -11.03 -17.34
C LEU A 74 7.88 -10.53 -18.14
N PRO A 75 9.08 -11.13 -18.02
CA PRO A 75 10.25 -10.67 -18.75
C PRO A 75 10.21 -11.06 -20.22
N MET A 76 10.98 -10.34 -21.05
CA MET A 76 11.34 -10.84 -22.37
C MET A 76 12.25 -12.06 -22.21
N MET A 77 11.94 -13.15 -22.92
CA MET A 77 12.77 -14.34 -22.92
C MET A 77 13.09 -14.74 -24.36
N MET A 78 14.39 -14.87 -24.67
CA MET A 78 14.84 -15.50 -25.91
C MET A 78 15.15 -16.97 -25.62
N THR A 79 14.46 -17.87 -26.29
CA THR A 79 14.60 -19.32 -26.12
C THR A 79 14.85 -20.00 -27.45
N ALA A 80 15.21 -21.28 -27.43
CA ALA A 80 15.34 -22.08 -28.65
C ALA A 80 14.02 -22.16 -29.47
N ALA A 81 12.87 -22.03 -28.80
CA ALA A 81 11.55 -22.05 -29.43
C ALA A 81 11.13 -20.67 -29.99
N GLY A 82 11.95 -19.63 -29.80
CA GLY A 82 11.68 -18.26 -30.23
C GLY A 82 11.64 -17.27 -29.06
N THR A 83 11.21 -16.05 -29.38
CA THR A 83 11.19 -14.92 -28.43
C THR A 83 9.80 -14.71 -27.85
N VAL A 84 9.72 -14.69 -26.52
CA VAL A 84 8.53 -14.25 -25.78
C VAL A 84 8.70 -12.77 -25.45
N PRO A 85 7.78 -11.89 -25.90
CA PRO A 85 7.86 -10.46 -25.57
C PRO A 85 7.55 -10.24 -24.08
N ALA A 86 8.15 -9.20 -23.50
CA ALA A 86 7.85 -8.77 -22.14
C ALA A 86 6.36 -8.39 -21.99
N ALA A 87 5.79 -8.69 -20.83
CA ALA A 87 4.46 -8.25 -20.48
C ALA A 87 4.41 -6.72 -20.35
N LYS A 88 3.26 -6.13 -20.69
CA LYS A 88 3.00 -4.71 -20.49
C LYS A 88 2.13 -4.53 -19.27
N ALA A 89 2.66 -3.89 -18.24
CA ALA A 89 1.91 -3.54 -17.02
C ALA A 89 1.54 -2.05 -17.06
N PHE A 90 0.29 -1.75 -16.72
CA PHE A 90 -0.21 -0.39 -16.59
C PHE A 90 -0.64 -0.13 -15.15
N VAL A 91 -0.04 0.86 -14.50
CA VAL A 91 -0.33 1.21 -13.10
C VAL A 91 -1.10 2.53 -13.04
N MET A 92 -2.29 2.50 -12.45
CA MET A 92 -3.14 3.69 -12.25
C MET A 92 -3.01 4.21 -10.82
N GLY A 93 -2.49 5.42 -10.68
CA GLY A 93 -2.14 6.04 -9.40
C GLY A 93 -0.70 5.74 -9.00
N VAL A 94 0.06 6.80 -8.70
CA VAL A 94 1.49 6.75 -8.36
C VAL A 94 1.67 7.30 -6.94
N GLY A 95 0.91 6.73 -6.02
CA GLY A 95 1.15 6.84 -4.58
C GLY A 95 2.22 5.82 -4.13
N VAL A 96 2.35 5.61 -2.82
CA VAL A 96 3.33 4.63 -2.26
C VAL A 96 3.11 3.22 -2.82
N ALA A 97 1.86 2.75 -2.87
CA ALA A 97 1.53 1.44 -3.43
C ALA A 97 1.85 1.35 -4.94
N GLY A 98 1.43 2.36 -5.72
CA GLY A 98 1.69 2.40 -7.15
C GLY A 98 3.17 2.39 -7.50
N LEU A 99 3.98 3.19 -6.80
CA LEU A 99 5.43 3.21 -6.97
C LEU A 99 6.07 1.85 -6.67
N GLN A 100 5.63 1.17 -5.62
CA GLN A 100 6.15 -0.15 -5.30
C GLN A 100 5.71 -1.22 -6.31
N ALA A 101 4.47 -1.15 -6.80
CA ALA A 101 4.00 -2.02 -7.87
C ALA A 101 4.82 -1.81 -9.15
N ILE A 102 5.09 -0.56 -9.52
CA ILE A 102 5.95 -0.22 -10.67
C ILE A 102 7.35 -0.80 -10.50
N ALA A 103 7.98 -0.55 -9.34
CA ALA A 103 9.32 -1.05 -9.05
C ALA A 103 9.38 -2.59 -9.10
N THR A 104 8.39 -3.27 -8.52
CA THR A 104 8.31 -4.72 -8.48
C THR A 104 8.09 -5.32 -9.86
N ALA A 105 7.12 -4.81 -10.62
CA ALA A 105 6.85 -5.27 -11.98
C ALA A 105 8.05 -5.05 -12.93
N ARG A 106 8.75 -3.91 -12.80
CA ARG A 106 10.01 -3.67 -13.55
C ARG A 106 11.10 -4.68 -13.18
N ARG A 107 11.27 -5.00 -11.90
CA ARG A 107 12.23 -6.04 -11.44
C ARG A 107 11.89 -7.43 -11.98
N LEU A 108 10.61 -7.74 -12.12
CA LEU A 108 10.13 -8.97 -12.76
C LEU A 108 10.27 -8.94 -14.29
N GLY A 109 10.71 -7.82 -14.87
CA GLY A 109 11.03 -7.68 -16.30
C GLY A 109 9.87 -7.22 -17.18
N ALA A 110 8.76 -6.78 -16.59
CA ALA A 110 7.66 -6.18 -17.34
C ALA A 110 8.02 -4.79 -17.86
N VAL A 111 7.44 -4.42 -19.01
CA VAL A 111 7.42 -3.04 -19.50
C VAL A 111 6.29 -2.32 -18.78
N VAL A 112 6.65 -1.38 -17.90
CA VAL A 112 5.68 -0.68 -17.05
C VAL A 112 5.40 0.72 -17.55
N THR A 113 4.13 1.06 -17.66
CA THR A 113 3.61 2.41 -17.86
C THR A 113 2.71 2.79 -16.69
N ALA A 114 2.60 4.08 -16.36
CA ALA A 114 1.74 4.50 -15.26
C ALA A 114 1.08 5.85 -15.53
N THR A 115 0.00 6.14 -14.81
CA THR A 115 -0.71 7.41 -14.84
C THR A 115 -1.03 7.89 -13.42
N ASP A 116 -1.00 9.20 -13.20
CA ASP A 116 -1.47 9.85 -11.98
C ASP A 116 -2.05 11.21 -12.38
N VAL A 117 -3.08 11.68 -11.66
CA VAL A 117 -3.70 12.99 -11.91
C VAL A 117 -2.80 14.14 -11.48
N ARG A 118 -1.84 13.89 -10.58
CA ARG A 118 -0.92 14.90 -10.04
C ARG A 118 0.27 15.06 -10.98
N PRO A 119 0.56 16.28 -11.48
CA PRO A 119 1.73 16.52 -12.33
C PRO A 119 3.06 16.13 -11.69
N ALA A 120 3.18 16.33 -10.37
CA ALA A 120 4.40 16.01 -9.60
C ALA A 120 4.76 14.51 -9.63
N ALA A 121 3.80 13.62 -9.89
CA ALA A 121 4.07 12.19 -10.01
C ALA A 121 4.85 11.82 -11.28
N LYS A 122 4.91 12.72 -12.28
CA LYS A 122 5.62 12.48 -13.55
C LYS A 122 7.12 12.26 -13.36
N GLU A 123 7.72 12.89 -12.35
CA GLU A 123 9.15 12.71 -12.03
C GLU A 123 9.45 11.35 -11.35
N GLN A 124 8.40 10.63 -10.92
CA GLN A 124 8.52 9.40 -10.13
C GLN A 124 8.30 8.11 -10.95
N VAL A 125 7.96 8.22 -12.24
CA VAL A 125 7.61 7.08 -13.13
C VAL A 125 8.63 6.92 -14.25
#